data_AF-A0AAP6ZR72-F1
#
_entry.id   AF-A0AAP6ZR72-F1
#
_cell.length_a   1.000
_cell.length_b   1.000
_cell.length_c   1.000
_cell.angle_alpha   90.00
_cell.angle_beta   90.00
_cell.angle_gamma   90.00
#
_symmetry.space_group_name_H-M   'P 1'
#
loop_
_entity.id
_entity.type
_entity.pdbx_description
1 polymer ?
#
loop_
_entity_poly.entity_id
_entity_poly.type
_entity_poly.pdbx_seq_one_letter_code
_entity_poly.pdbx_strand_id
1 'polypeptide(L)'
;MRIFTYCFYFISQSLDKRNPNGDSFGAAISSIYWSISYVIFGVILFLIFDNDIQEVFEQHWPYDYGRLHSKNLIAPGVVIMAFIVFMTRFIVRRLFLREDFQKKIESYYGKQSLDLKEHIIVPQLDLALFMIFSSLIIFKIWLGVLICILIFCIQELWIRYRFGWEWRR
;
A
#
# COMPACT_ATOMS: atom_id res chain seq x y z
N MET A 1 -6.43 -9.79 -1.16
CA MET A 1 -7.30 -9.00 -2.06
C MET A 1 -6.70 -9.02 -3.46
N ARG A 2 -7.51 -9.17 -4.51
CA ARG A 2 -7.04 -9.25 -5.89
C ARG A 2 -6.50 -7.91 -6.39
N ILE A 3 -6.93 -6.80 -5.77
CA ILE A 3 -6.41 -5.46 -6.05
C ILE A 3 -4.88 -5.42 -5.95
N PHE A 4 -4.28 -5.97 -4.89
CA PHE A 4 -2.82 -5.93 -4.72
C PHE A 4 -2.07 -6.77 -5.77
N THR A 5 -2.58 -7.94 -6.13
CA THR A 5 -1.96 -8.80 -7.15
C THR A 5 -2.14 -8.26 -8.56
N TYR A 6 -3.30 -7.65 -8.83
CA TYR A 6 -3.57 -6.90 -10.05
C TYR A 6 -2.64 -5.70 -10.19
N CYS A 7 -2.54 -4.86 -9.15
CA CYS A 7 -1.64 -3.71 -9.12
C CYS A 7 -0.19 -4.16 -9.33
N PHE A 8 0.27 -5.16 -8.58
CA PHE A 8 1.62 -5.70 -8.72
C PHE A 8 1.93 -6.12 -10.17
N TYR A 9 1.06 -6.94 -10.77
CA TYR A 9 1.28 -7.48 -12.11
C TYR A 9 1.34 -6.37 -13.17
N PHE A 10 0.37 -5.46 -13.18
CA PHE A 10 0.30 -4.44 -14.22
C PHE A 10 1.28 -3.29 -13.99
N ILE A 11 1.66 -2.99 -12.75
CA ILE A 11 2.78 -2.08 -12.45
C ILE A 11 4.09 -2.69 -12.91
N SER A 12 4.36 -3.98 -12.60
CA SER A 12 5.61 -4.63 -13.01
C SER A 12 5.74 -4.65 -14.53
N GLN A 13 4.69 -5.04 -15.24
CA GLN A 13 4.64 -5.00 -16.71
C GLN A 13 4.85 -3.57 -17.25
N SER A 14 4.24 -2.56 -16.62
CA SER A 14 4.35 -1.17 -17.08
C SER A 14 5.76 -0.62 -16.90
N LEU A 15 6.42 -1.00 -15.80
CA LEU A 15 7.81 -0.64 -15.53
C LEU A 15 8.77 -1.39 -16.45
N ASP A 16 8.51 -2.66 -16.72
CA ASP A 16 9.33 -3.48 -17.62
C ASP A 16 9.31 -2.92 -19.05
N LYS A 17 8.12 -2.53 -19.54
CA LYS A 17 7.98 -1.85 -20.84
C LYS A 17 8.74 -0.53 -20.92
N ARG A 18 8.88 0.20 -19.81
CA ARG A 18 9.57 1.51 -19.74
C ARG A 18 11.08 1.37 -19.54
N ASN A 19 11.52 0.36 -18.78
CA ASN A 19 12.91 0.09 -18.47
C ASN A 19 13.16 -1.43 -18.37
N PRO A 20 13.37 -2.12 -19.50
CA PRO A 20 13.49 -3.58 -19.54
C PRO A 20 14.69 -4.15 -18.77
N ASN A 21 15.70 -3.31 -18.51
CA ASN A 21 16.92 -3.72 -17.81
C ASN A 21 16.87 -3.40 -16.30
N GLY A 22 15.74 -2.86 -15.81
CA GLY A 22 15.56 -2.50 -14.40
C GLY A 22 14.90 -3.60 -13.56
N ASP A 23 14.97 -3.47 -12.23
CA ASP A 23 14.24 -4.35 -11.30
C ASP A 23 12.75 -3.95 -11.20
N SER A 24 12.00 -4.23 -12.27
CA SER A 24 10.56 -3.96 -12.40
C SER A 24 9.75 -4.62 -11.29
N PHE A 25 10.14 -5.83 -10.88
CA PHE A 25 9.47 -6.60 -9.82
C PHE A 25 9.71 -5.98 -8.44
N GLY A 26 10.96 -5.65 -8.10
CA GLY A 26 11.28 -4.99 -6.83
C GLY A 26 10.59 -3.64 -6.68
N ALA A 27 10.53 -2.86 -7.77
CA ALA A 27 9.81 -1.59 -7.79
C ALA A 27 8.29 -1.77 -7.61
N ALA A 28 7.67 -2.74 -8.29
CA ALA A 28 6.25 -3.03 -8.12
C ALA A 28 5.93 -3.51 -6.69
N ILE A 29 6.74 -4.40 -6.11
CA ILE A 29 6.61 -4.82 -4.70
C ILE A 29 6.72 -3.61 -3.77
N SER A 30 7.60 -2.66 -4.11
CA SER A 30 7.77 -1.45 -3.32
C SER A 30 6.51 -0.60 -3.29
N SER A 31 5.87 -0.38 -4.43
CA SER A 31 4.58 0.30 -4.47
C SER A 31 3.54 -0.38 -3.57
N ILE A 32 3.46 -1.71 -3.59
CA ILE A 32 2.49 -2.46 -2.77
C ILE A 32 2.77 -2.31 -1.26
N TYR A 33 4.00 -2.56 -0.81
CA TYR A 33 4.27 -2.49 0.63
C TYR A 33 4.16 -1.05 1.15
N TRP A 34 4.48 -0.03 0.35
CA TRP A 34 4.29 1.37 0.76
C TRP A 34 2.80 1.69 0.94
N SER A 35 1.93 1.31 0.00
CA SER A 35 0.48 1.52 0.14
C SER A 35 -0.10 0.85 1.38
N ILE A 36 0.29 -0.41 1.65
CA ILE A 36 -0.15 -1.11 2.87
C ILE A 36 0.39 -0.41 4.12
N SER A 37 1.66 0.00 4.11
CA SER A 37 2.30 0.69 5.24
C SER A 37 1.60 2.00 5.56
N TYR A 38 1.21 2.79 4.55
CA TYR A 38 0.47 4.02 4.76
C TYR A 38 -0.85 3.78 5.48
N VAL A 39 -1.66 2.81 5.01
CA VAL A 39 -2.94 2.50 5.67
C VAL A 39 -2.75 2.06 7.12
N ILE A 40 -1.79 1.16 7.39
CA ILE A 40 -1.50 0.70 8.76
C ILE A 40 -1.05 1.88 9.62
N PHE A 41 -0.16 2.71 9.10
CA PHE A 41 0.32 3.91 9.81
C PHE A 41 -0.80 4.90 10.08
N GLY A 42 -1.70 5.14 9.12
CA GLY A 42 -2.86 6.01 9.28
C GLY A 42 -3.82 5.51 10.36
N VAL A 43 -4.07 4.21 10.43
CA VAL A 43 -4.88 3.60 11.51
C VAL A 43 -4.19 3.76 12.86
N ILE A 44 -2.88 3.50 12.96
CA ILE A 44 -2.13 3.66 14.21
C ILE A 44 -2.13 5.12 14.67
N LEU A 45 -1.87 6.06 13.77
CA LEU A 45 -1.93 7.49 14.10
C LEU A 45 -3.33 7.91 14.56
N PHE A 46 -4.37 7.47 13.85
CA PHE A 46 -5.75 7.71 14.28
C PHE A 46 -5.98 7.22 15.72
N LEU A 47 -5.56 5.99 16.05
CA LEU A 47 -5.69 5.45 17.40
C LEU A 47 -4.90 6.25 18.45
N ILE A 48 -3.70 6.70 18.11
CA ILE A 48 -2.86 7.52 19.02
C ILE A 48 -3.56 8.85 19.33
N PHE A 49 -4.08 9.53 18.29
CA PHE A 49 -4.76 10.82 18.44
C PHE A 49 -6.16 10.72 19.06
N ASP A 50 -6.87 9.62 18.84
CA ASP A 50 -8.22 9.43 19.36
C ASP A 50 -8.25 9.02 20.84
N ASN A 51 -7.15 8.44 21.35
CA ASN A 51 -7.05 7.94 22.73
C ASN A 51 -6.10 8.79 23.61
N ASP A 52 -5.75 10.01 23.17
CA ASP A 52 -4.82 10.93 23.86
C ASP A 52 -3.47 10.27 24.25
N ILE A 53 -3.05 9.23 23.53
CA ILE A 53 -1.80 8.48 23.78
C ILE A 53 -0.59 9.35 23.40
N GLN A 54 -0.80 10.44 22.67
CA GLN A 54 0.26 11.38 22.30
C GLN A 54 1.04 11.87 23.53
N GLU A 55 0.36 12.21 24.63
CA GLU A 55 1.04 12.69 25.85
C GLU A 55 1.94 11.62 26.47
N VAL A 56 1.51 10.35 26.41
CA VAL A 56 2.31 9.21 26.89
C VAL A 56 3.58 9.05 26.06
N PHE A 57 3.47 9.19 24.74
CA PHE A 57 4.63 9.19 23.85
C PHE A 57 5.55 10.35 24.19
N GLU A 58 5.05 11.57 24.33
CA GLU A 58 5.88 12.75 24.65
C GLU A 58 6.61 12.61 25.99
N GLN A 59 5.96 12.05 27.01
CA GLN A 59 6.55 11.87 28.35
C GLN A 59 7.64 10.79 28.40
N HIS A 60 7.48 9.71 27.63
CA HIS A 60 8.41 8.57 27.65
C HIS A 60 9.39 8.58 26.49
N TRP A 61 9.23 9.49 25.53
CA TRP A 61 10.16 9.60 24.42
C TRP A 61 11.50 10.12 24.95
N PRO A 62 12.61 9.43 24.65
CA PRO A 62 13.92 9.80 25.18
C PRO A 62 14.47 11.13 24.62
N TYR A 63 13.72 11.79 23.73
CA TYR A 63 14.12 13.03 23.08
C TYR A 63 13.06 14.12 23.30
N ASP A 64 13.53 15.28 23.77
CA ASP A 64 12.70 16.43 24.08
C ASP A 64 12.29 17.17 22.78
N TYR A 65 11.00 17.13 22.41
CA TYR A 65 10.48 17.76 21.19
C TYR A 65 10.31 19.28 21.30
N GLY A 66 10.31 19.83 22.51
CA GLY A 66 9.74 21.15 22.76
C GLY A 66 10.69 22.25 23.24
N ARG A 67 11.90 21.95 23.72
CA ARG A 67 12.75 22.99 24.36
C ARG A 67 14.10 23.27 23.70
N LEU A 68 14.57 22.41 22.82
CA LEU A 68 15.88 22.56 22.16
C LEU A 68 15.74 22.33 20.66
N HIS A 69 15.43 23.39 19.91
CA HIS A 69 15.73 23.43 18.49
C HIS A 69 17.23 23.12 18.28
N SER A 70 17.55 21.98 17.65
CA SER A 70 18.36 21.96 16.41
C SER A 70 18.93 20.59 16.01
N LYS A 71 18.90 19.53 16.82
CA LYS A 71 19.68 18.31 16.46
C LYS A 71 19.03 16.92 16.60
N ASN A 72 17.83 16.78 17.15
CA ASN A 72 17.15 15.49 17.19
C ASN A 72 16.03 15.43 16.15
N LEU A 73 16.30 14.71 15.05
CA LEU A 73 15.58 14.80 13.77
C LEU A 73 14.43 13.79 13.60
N ILE A 74 14.21 12.88 14.55
CA ILE A 74 13.37 11.69 14.34
C ILE A 74 12.13 11.74 15.24
N ALA A 75 11.04 12.33 14.71
CA ALA A 75 9.69 12.30 15.29
C ALA A 75 9.25 10.86 15.67
N PRO A 76 8.43 10.63 16.72
CA PRO A 76 8.02 9.27 17.11
C PRO A 76 7.23 8.60 15.98
N GLY A 77 6.45 9.41 15.25
CA GLY A 77 5.76 8.98 14.03
C GLY A 77 6.69 8.46 12.93
N VAL A 78 7.91 9.02 12.78
CA VAL A 78 8.90 8.53 11.80
C VAL A 78 9.43 7.16 12.19
N VAL A 79 9.70 6.94 13.49
CA VAL A 79 10.13 5.61 13.99
C VAL A 79 9.01 4.58 13.80
N ILE A 80 7.77 4.93 14.15
CA ILE A 80 6.61 4.06 13.97
C ILE A 80 6.42 3.72 12.48
N MET A 81 6.47 4.72 11.60
CA MET A 81 6.37 4.50 10.15
C MET A 81 7.51 3.61 9.65
N ALA A 82 8.75 3.86 10.06
CA ALA A 82 9.91 3.05 9.67
C ALA A 82 9.74 1.58 10.08
N PHE A 83 9.27 1.34 11.31
CA PHE A 83 8.98 -0.01 11.80
C PHE A 83 7.89 -0.70 10.97
N ILE A 84 6.78 -0.01 10.69
CA ILE A 84 5.68 -0.54 9.87
C ILE A 84 6.17 -0.87 8.46
N VAL A 85 6.93 0.04 7.83
CA VAL A 85 7.49 -0.18 6.48
C VAL A 85 8.43 -1.37 6.48
N PHE A 86 9.30 -1.51 7.49
CA PHE A 86 10.21 -2.64 7.61
C PHE A 86 9.45 -3.97 7.70
N MET A 87 8.46 -4.07 8.60
CA MET A 87 7.66 -5.27 8.79
C MET A 87 6.82 -5.60 7.55
N THR A 88 6.17 -4.59 6.96
CA THR A 88 5.34 -4.77 5.76
C THR A 88 6.20 -5.18 4.56
N ARG A 89 7.38 -4.57 4.38
CA ARG A 89 8.34 -4.95 3.34
C ARG A 89 8.75 -6.42 3.49
N PHE A 90 9.05 -6.87 4.70
CA PHE A 90 9.43 -8.27 4.94
C PHE A 90 8.31 -9.24 4.54
N ILE A 91 7.08 -8.98 5.00
CA ILE A 91 5.91 -9.83 4.73
C ILE A 91 5.56 -9.83 3.23
N VAL A 92 5.45 -8.66 2.61
CA VAL A 92 5.06 -8.53 1.19
C VAL A 92 6.13 -9.13 0.28
N ARG A 93 7.42 -8.86 0.51
CA ARG A 93 8.50 -9.47 -0.30
C ARG A 93 8.47 -10.98 -0.19
N ARG A 94 8.32 -11.53 1.02
CA ARG A 94 8.26 -12.99 1.23
C ARG A 94 7.09 -13.64 0.49
N LEU A 95 5.95 -12.94 0.35
CA LEU A 95 4.80 -13.46 -0.39
C LEU A 95 4.98 -13.34 -1.91
N PHE A 96 5.35 -12.14 -2.39
CA PHE A 96 5.36 -11.80 -3.82
C PHE A 96 6.61 -12.27 -4.59
N LEU A 97 7.71 -12.60 -3.88
CA LEU A 97 8.91 -13.19 -4.48
C LEU A 97 8.86 -14.72 -4.57
N ARG A 98 7.81 -15.37 -4.05
CA ARG A 98 7.65 -16.82 -4.22
C ARG A 98 7.36 -17.13 -5.68
N GLU A 99 8.17 -17.98 -6.29
CA GLU A 99 8.01 -18.39 -7.69
C GLU A 99 6.62 -18.96 -7.98
N ASP A 100 6.09 -19.83 -7.12
CA ASP A 100 4.74 -20.37 -7.26
C ASP A 100 3.68 -19.28 -7.31
N PHE A 101 3.86 -18.23 -6.51
CA PHE A 101 2.93 -17.11 -6.43
C PHE A 101 3.01 -16.24 -7.68
N GLN A 102 4.22 -15.99 -8.19
CA GLN A 102 4.43 -15.27 -9.45
C GLN A 102 3.81 -16.01 -10.63
N LYS A 103 4.07 -17.33 -10.75
CA LYS A 103 3.44 -18.18 -11.77
C LYS A 103 1.91 -18.15 -11.68
N LYS A 104 1.36 -18.16 -10.46
CA LYS A 104 -0.09 -18.05 -10.25
C LYS A 104 -0.63 -16.69 -10.71
N ILE A 105 0.05 -15.60 -10.40
CA ILE A 105 -0.33 -14.24 -10.86
C ILE A 105 -0.27 -14.16 -12.39
N GLU A 106 0.82 -14.61 -13.00
CA GLU A 106 1.01 -14.60 -14.45
C GLU A 106 -0.04 -15.47 -15.16
N SER A 107 -0.34 -16.67 -14.66
CA SER A 107 -1.39 -17.52 -15.22
C SER A 107 -2.77 -16.87 -15.21
N TYR A 108 -3.02 -15.99 -14.23
CA TYR A 108 -4.31 -15.38 -13.99
C TYR A 108 -4.50 -14.08 -14.77
N TYR A 109 -3.47 -13.21 -14.82
CA TYR A 109 -3.54 -11.91 -15.51
C TYR A 109 -2.89 -11.90 -16.90
N GLY A 110 -1.99 -12.85 -17.19
CA GLY A 110 -1.17 -12.88 -18.41
C GLY A 110 -1.92 -13.07 -19.72
N LYS A 111 -3.21 -13.43 -19.66
CA LYS A 111 -4.09 -13.46 -20.83
C LYS A 111 -4.43 -12.07 -21.37
N GLN A 112 -4.23 -11.01 -20.58
CA GLN A 112 -4.47 -9.62 -21.02
C GLN A 112 -3.15 -8.84 -21.02
N SER A 113 -2.89 -8.17 -22.14
CA SER A 113 -1.72 -7.31 -22.31
C SER A 113 -1.98 -5.89 -21.79
N LEU A 114 -0.90 -5.12 -21.62
CA LEU A 114 -0.94 -3.68 -21.33
C LEU A 114 -1.51 -2.82 -22.46
N ASP A 115 -1.99 -3.40 -23.56
CA ASP A 115 -2.53 -2.63 -24.69
C ASP A 115 -3.84 -1.91 -24.31
N LEU A 116 -4.52 -2.39 -23.27
CA LEU A 116 -5.65 -1.71 -22.66
C LEU A 116 -5.17 -0.65 -21.66
N LYS A 117 -5.50 0.61 -21.94
CA LYS A 117 -5.16 1.77 -21.09
C LYS A 117 -5.62 1.63 -19.63
N GLU A 118 -6.72 0.92 -19.40
CA GLU A 118 -7.27 0.63 -18.07
C GLU A 118 -6.21 -0.03 -17.16
N HIS A 119 -5.42 -0.96 -17.70
CA HIS A 119 -4.39 -1.67 -16.94
C HIS A 119 -3.18 -0.81 -16.59
N ILE A 120 -3.00 0.33 -17.25
CA ILE A 120 -1.97 1.32 -16.90
C ILE A 120 -2.50 2.30 -15.86
N ILE A 121 -3.75 2.74 -16.01
CA ILE A 121 -4.34 3.81 -15.20
C ILE A 121 -4.84 3.29 -13.85
N VAL A 122 -5.59 2.20 -13.83
CA VAL A 122 -6.26 1.70 -12.62
C VAL A 122 -5.27 1.41 -11.49
N PRO A 123 -4.13 0.72 -11.71
CA PRO A 123 -3.16 0.52 -10.63
C PRO A 123 -2.62 1.81 -10.03
N GLN A 124 -2.39 2.85 -10.84
CA GLN A 124 -1.90 4.14 -10.35
C GLN A 124 -2.97 4.87 -9.54
N LEU A 125 -4.23 4.79 -9.97
CA LEU A 125 -5.37 5.31 -9.21
C LEU A 125 -5.53 4.57 -7.88
N ASP A 126 -5.37 3.25 -7.86
CA ASP A 126 -5.46 2.46 -6.63
C ASP A 126 -4.36 2.84 -5.63
N LEU A 127 -3.11 3.03 -6.08
CA LEU A 127 -2.02 3.51 -5.22
C LEU A 127 -2.33 4.89 -4.61
N ALA A 128 -2.85 5.82 -5.43
CA ALA A 128 -3.29 7.13 -4.96
C ALA A 128 -4.47 7.02 -3.98
N LEU A 129 -5.42 6.13 -4.26
CA LEU A 129 -6.60 5.88 -3.42
C LEU A 129 -6.20 5.34 -2.05
N PHE A 130 -5.17 4.49 -1.95
CA PHE A 130 -4.64 4.05 -0.64
C PHE A 130 -4.07 5.21 0.18
N MET A 131 -3.36 6.15 -0.45
CA MET A 131 -2.85 7.34 0.25
C MET A 131 -3.99 8.25 0.71
N ILE A 132 -4.98 8.49 -0.16
CA ILE A 132 -6.19 9.27 0.19
C ILE A 132 -6.94 8.60 1.34
N PHE A 133 -7.17 7.28 1.26
CA PHE A 133 -7.84 6.50 2.29
C PHE A 133 -7.14 6.61 3.65
N SER A 134 -5.81 6.48 3.68
CA SER A 134 -5.01 6.67 4.89
C SER A 134 -5.19 8.07 5.50
N SER A 135 -5.13 9.12 4.67
CA SER A 135 -5.32 10.50 5.13
C SER A 135 -6.73 10.72 5.69
N LEU A 136 -7.76 10.20 5.02
CA LEU A 136 -9.15 10.33 5.48
C LEU A 136 -9.39 9.66 6.84
N ILE A 137 -8.72 8.52 7.10
CA ILE A 137 -8.74 7.87 8.43
C ILE A 137 -8.14 8.79 9.49
N ILE A 138 -6.96 9.36 9.24
CA ILE A 138 -6.27 10.26 10.19
C ILE A 138 -7.15 11.48 10.53
N PHE A 139 -7.79 12.07 9.52
CA PHE A 139 -8.65 13.26 9.69
C PHE A 139 -10.09 12.95 10.10
N LYS A 140 -10.43 11.69 10.41
CA LYS A 140 -11.78 11.25 10.82
C LYS A 140 -12.89 11.60 9.81
N ILE A 141 -12.57 11.64 8.52
CA ILE A 141 -13.53 11.96 7.44
C ILE A 141 -14.25 10.68 7.00
N TRP A 142 -15.15 10.18 7.85
CA TRP A 142 -15.77 8.85 7.70
C TRP A 142 -16.58 8.66 6.42
N LEU A 143 -17.27 9.70 5.95
CA LEU A 143 -17.99 9.63 4.67
C LEU A 143 -17.02 9.34 3.51
N GLY A 144 -15.85 9.98 3.51
CA GLY A 144 -14.80 9.74 2.53
C GLY A 144 -14.21 8.34 2.65
N VAL A 145 -14.00 7.85 3.87
CA VAL A 145 -13.55 6.47 4.15
C VAL A 145 -14.54 5.46 3.56
N LEU A 146 -15.84 5.63 3.77
CA LEU A 146 -16.89 4.78 3.20
C LEU A 146 -16.87 4.80 1.67
N ILE A 147 -16.73 5.99 1.05
CA ILE A 147 -16.63 6.12 -0.40
C ILE A 147 -15.41 5.35 -0.93
N CYS A 148 -14.24 5.47 -0.29
CA CYS A 148 -13.04 4.73 -0.70
C CYS A 148 -13.24 3.22 -0.59
N ILE A 149 -13.87 2.73 0.49
CA ILE A 149 -14.18 1.31 0.67
C ILE A 149 -15.12 0.83 -0.46
N LEU A 150 -16.15 1.61 -0.79
CA LEU A 150 -17.05 1.29 -1.91
C LEU A 150 -16.28 1.20 -3.23
N ILE A 151 -15.38 2.14 -3.51
CA ILE A 151 -14.53 2.10 -4.70
C ILE A 151 -13.65 0.84 -4.71
N PHE A 152 -13.00 0.49 -3.59
CA PHE A 152 -12.23 -0.76 -3.50
C PHE A 152 -13.10 -2.01 -3.71
N CYS A 153 -14.32 -2.04 -3.18
CA CYS A 153 -15.25 -3.12 -3.41
C CYS A 153 -15.65 -3.24 -4.89
N ILE A 154 -15.96 -2.12 -5.55
CA ILE A 154 -16.28 -2.07 -6.98
C ILE A 154 -15.08 -2.55 -7.81
N GLN A 155 -13.86 -2.11 -7.48
CA GLN A 155 -12.64 -2.54 -8.16
C GLN A 155 -12.39 -4.04 -7.98
N GLU A 156 -12.52 -4.56 -6.76
CA GLU A 156 -12.38 -6.00 -6.49
C GLU A 156 -13.42 -6.82 -7.28
N LEU A 157 -14.67 -6.35 -7.37
CA LEU A 157 -15.72 -6.98 -8.18
C LEU A 157 -15.41 -6.93 -9.67
N TRP A 158 -14.93 -5.79 -10.18
CA TRP A 158 -14.54 -5.63 -11.57
C TRP A 158 -13.37 -6.56 -11.95
N ILE A 159 -12.33 -6.64 -11.11
CA ILE A 159 -11.20 -7.57 -11.31
C ILE A 159 -11.69 -9.03 -11.32
N ARG A 160 -12.62 -9.38 -10.42
CA ARG A 160 -13.22 -10.73 -10.36
C ARG A 160 -14.04 -11.06 -11.58
N TYR A 161 -14.82 -10.10 -12.07
CA TYR A 161 -15.64 -10.27 -13.25
C TYR A 161 -14.77 -10.42 -14.50
N ARG A 162 -13.75 -9.57 -14.66
CA ARG A 162 -12.91 -9.54 -15.86
C ARG A 162 -11.94 -10.72 -16.00
N PHE A 163 -11.39 -11.20 -14.88
CA PHE A 163 -10.40 -12.28 -14.87
C PHE A 163 -10.95 -13.62 -14.33
N GLY A 164 -12.25 -13.68 -14.02
CA GLY A 164 -12.94 -14.89 -13.57
C GLY A 164 -12.82 -15.15 -12.06
N TRP A 165 -13.74 -15.94 -11.49
CA TRP A 165 -13.79 -16.18 -10.04
C TRP A 165 -12.75 -17.18 -9.51
N GLU A 166 -12.05 -17.92 -10.39
CA GLU A 166 -11.27 -19.12 -10.06
C GLU A 166 -9.85 -18.88 -9.51
N TRP A 167 -9.70 -18.04 -8.49
CA TRP A 167 -8.41 -17.94 -7.77
C TRP A 167 -8.24 -18.99 -6.65
N ARG A 168 -9.28 -19.80 -6.39
CA ARG A 168 -9.35 -20.83 -5.33
C ARG A 168 -9.06 -22.27 -5.78
N ARG A 169 -8.23 -22.47 -6.81
CA ARG A 169 -7.55 -23.75 -7.01
C ARG A 169 -6.04 -23.53 -6.87
#